data_AF-A0A355V249-F1
#
_entry.id   AF-A0A355V249-F1
#
_cell.length_a   1.000
_cell.length_b   1.000
_cell.length_c   1.000
_cell.angle_alpha   90.00
_cell.angle_beta   90.00
_cell.angle_gamma   90.00
#
_symmetry.space_group_name_H-M   'P 1'
#
loop_
_entity.id
_entity.type
_entity.pdbx_description
1 polymer ?
#
loop_
_entity_poly.entity_id
_entity_poly.type
_entity_poly.pdbx_seq_one_letter_code
_entity_poly.pdbx_strand_id
1 'polypeptide(L)'
;MIDILSKGMSKGELNSVIQALGGGIDSVIDTNAKDYCMIKYLLDDAKAEKLNEYPKLYKTPIVRNGRKATVGYKPDVWKDWE
;
A
#
# COMPACT_ATOMS: atom_id res chain seq x y z
N MET A 1 12.63 -4.83 7.78
CA MET A 1 11.35 -4.16 8.09
C MET A 1 11.48 -2.72 7.66
N ILE A 2 10.64 -2.26 6.74
CA ILE A 2 10.61 -0.84 6.33
C ILE A 2 9.50 -0.19 7.14
N ASP A 3 9.81 0.94 7.78
CA ASP A 3 8.81 1.78 8.41
C ASP A 3 8.19 2.69 7.36
N ILE A 4 7.14 2.18 6.71
CA ILE A 4 6.37 2.88 5.68
C ILE A 4 5.74 4.16 6.27
N LEU A 5 5.38 4.16 7.56
CA LEU A 5 4.70 5.29 8.17
C LEU A 5 5.63 6.49 8.41
N SER A 6 6.93 6.26 8.59
CA SER A 6 7.91 7.35 8.72
C SER A 6 8.58 7.75 7.41
N LYS A 7 8.76 6.84 6.45
CA LYS A 7 9.52 7.10 5.22
C LYS A 7 8.70 7.06 3.93
N GLY A 8 7.45 6.58 3.97
CA GLY A 8 6.69 6.26 2.77
C GLY A 8 7.30 5.07 2.01
N MET A 9 6.97 4.95 0.73
CA MET A 9 7.59 3.99 -0.19
C MET A 9 8.15 4.73 -1.39
N SER A 10 9.31 4.31 -1.90
CA SER A 10 9.76 4.79 -3.20
C SER A 10 8.75 4.41 -4.30
N LYS A 11 8.75 5.14 -5.41
CA LYS A 11 7.88 4.86 -6.57
C LYS A 11 8.04 3.42 -7.07
N GLY A 12 9.28 2.91 -7.09
CA GLY A 12 9.57 1.52 -7.49
C GLY A 12 9.01 0.49 -6.51
N GLU A 13 9.13 0.74 -5.20
CA GLU A 13 8.57 -0.14 -4.18
C GLU A 13 7.05 -0.20 -4.24
N LEU A 14 6.39 0.96 -4.32
CA LEU A 14 4.95 1.09 -4.44
C LEU A 14 4.43 0.33 -5.67
N ASN A 15 5.03 0.56 -6.84
CA ASN A 15 4.66 -0.15 -8.06
C ASN A 15 4.82 -1.66 -7.91
N SER A 16 5.91 -2.10 -7.29
CA SER A 16 6.17 -3.53 -7.07
C SER A 16 5.13 -4.16 -6.12
N VAL A 17 4.67 -3.44 -5.09
CA VAL A 17 3.56 -3.90 -4.22
C VAL A 17 2.26 -3.99 -4.99
N ILE A 18 1.88 -2.92 -5.71
CA ILE A 18 0.64 -2.86 -6.48
C ILE A 18 0.56 -4.02 -7.49
N GLN A 19 1.65 -4.27 -8.21
CA GLN A 19 1.76 -5.39 -9.15
C GLN A 19 1.62 -6.74 -8.45
N ALA A 20 2.24 -6.92 -7.29
CA ALA A 20 2.13 -8.16 -6.51
C ALA A 20 0.71 -8.40 -5.96
N LEU A 21 -0.07 -7.34 -5.72
CA LEU A 21 -1.47 -7.42 -5.32
C LEU A 21 -2.42 -7.66 -6.52
N GLY A 22 -1.94 -7.51 -7.75
CA GLY A 22 -2.76 -7.61 -8.97
C GLY A 22 -3.80 -6.50 -9.11
N GLY A 23 -3.63 -5.39 -8.38
CA GLY A 23 -4.59 -4.28 -8.32
C GLY A 23 -4.02 -2.95 -8.83
N GLY A 24 -4.80 -1.89 -8.66
CA GLY A 24 -4.33 -0.50 -8.82
C GLY A 24 -3.85 0.09 -7.50
N ILE A 25 -3.49 1.37 -7.50
CA ILE A 25 -3.01 2.08 -6.31
C ILE A 25 -4.02 2.08 -5.15
N ASP A 26 -5.32 1.98 -5.45
CA ASP A 26 -6.37 1.87 -4.44
C ASP A 26 -6.25 0.62 -3.56
N SER A 27 -5.53 -0.42 -4.02
CA SER A 27 -5.30 -1.65 -3.24
C SER A 27 -4.48 -1.44 -1.96
N VAL A 28 -3.69 -0.36 -1.90
CA VAL A 28 -2.83 -0.03 -0.76
C VAL A 28 -3.33 1.16 0.05
N ILE A 29 -4.43 1.80 -0.36
CA ILE A 29 -5.01 2.96 0.32
C ILE A 29 -6.01 2.51 1.38
N ASP A 30 -5.94 3.10 2.57
CA ASP A 30 -6.96 2.92 3.59
C ASP A 30 -8.18 3.80 3.30
N THR A 31 -9.20 3.20 2.67
CA THR A 31 -10.45 3.87 2.34
C THR A 31 -11.32 4.19 3.57
N ASN A 32 -10.99 3.61 4.74
CA ASN A 32 -11.68 3.90 6.00
C ASN A 32 -10.97 4.98 6.82
N ALA A 33 -9.81 5.46 6.37
CA ALA A 33 -9.09 6.52 7.06
C ALA A 33 -9.92 7.80 7.05
N LYS A 34 -9.88 8.53 8.18
CA LYS A 34 -10.56 9.83 8.32
C LYS A 34 -10.18 10.81 7.21
N ASP A 35 -8.92 10.76 6.79
CA ASP A 35 -8.36 11.66 5.78
C ASP A 35 -8.45 11.09 4.34
N TYR A 36 -9.21 10.01 4.11
CA TYR A 36 -9.36 9.41 2.78
C TYR A 36 -9.92 10.39 1.73
N CYS A 37 -10.68 11.40 2.15
CA CYS A 37 -11.15 12.48 1.26
C CYS A 37 -10.01 13.22 0.55
N MET A 38 -8.79 13.22 1.09
CA MET A 38 -7.61 13.86 0.51
C MET A 38 -7.08 13.16 -0.75
N ILE A 39 -7.45 11.90 -0.97
CA ILE A 39 -6.92 11.07 -2.06
C ILE A 39 -8.01 10.49 -2.97
N LYS A 40 -9.25 10.38 -2.48
CA LYS A 40 -10.39 9.70 -3.13
C LYS A 40 -10.65 10.10 -4.59
N TYR A 41 -10.50 11.37 -4.93
CA TYR A 41 -10.85 11.92 -6.25
C TYR A 41 -9.64 12.26 -7.12
N LEU A 42 -8.43 11.83 -6.72
CA LEU A 42 -7.23 12.05 -7.50
C LEU A 42 -7.09 10.99 -8.61
N LEU A 43 -6.33 11.32 -9.67
CA LEU A 43 -5.85 10.34 -10.63
C LEU A 43 -4.74 9.49 -10.01
N ASP A 44 -4.50 8.30 -10.54
CA ASP A 44 -3.58 7.33 -9.93
C ASP A 44 -2.14 7.85 -9.77
N ASP A 45 -1.63 8.62 -10.73
CA ASP A 45 -0.31 9.25 -10.62
C ASP A 45 -0.26 10.25 -9.45
N ALA A 46 -1.32 11.06 -9.28
CA ALA A 46 -1.43 12.02 -8.18
C ALA A 46 -1.67 11.33 -6.83
N LYS A 47 -2.35 10.18 -6.80
CA LYS A 47 -2.51 9.36 -5.58
C LYS A 47 -1.16 8.86 -5.05
N ALA A 48 -0.23 8.51 -5.95
CA ALA A 48 1.10 8.04 -5.56
C ALA A 48 1.92 9.13 -4.86
N GLU A 49 1.89 10.35 -5.39
CA GLU A 49 2.51 11.51 -4.76
C GLU A 49 1.86 11.80 -3.40
N LYS A 50 0.53 11.76 -3.33
CA LYS A 50 -0.21 12.00 -2.10
C LYS A 50 0.07 10.98 -1.00
N LEU A 51 0.25 9.70 -1.35
CA LEU A 51 0.63 8.65 -0.40
C LEU A 51 2.03 8.86 0.19
N ASN A 52 2.94 9.48 -0.56
CA ASN A 52 4.26 9.83 -0.03
C ASN A 52 4.22 11.04 0.90
N GLU A 53 3.37 12.03 0.63
CA GLU A 53 3.12 13.14 1.55
C GLU A 53 2.40 12.69 2.82
N TYR A 54 1.47 11.73 2.69
CA TYR A 54 0.64 11.23 3.78
C TYR A 54 0.75 9.70 3.91
N PRO A 55 1.89 9.17 4.40
CA PRO A 55 2.08 7.72 4.53
C PRO A 55 1.07 7.04 5.46
N LYS A 56 0.40 7.80 6.34
CA LYS A 56 -0.68 7.30 7.19
C LYS A 56 -1.91 6.83 6.42
N LEU A 57 -2.05 7.21 5.14
CA LEU A 57 -3.11 6.73 4.26
C LEU A 57 -2.83 5.34 3.69
N TYR A 58 -1.63 4.76 3.93
CA TYR A 58 -1.39 3.36 3.59
C TYR A 58 -2.22 2.45 4.49
N LYS A 59 -2.93 1.51 3.87
CA LYS A 59 -3.57 0.41 4.58
C LYS A 59 -2.49 -0.55 5.07
N THR A 60 -2.35 -0.63 6.38
CA THR A 60 -1.31 -1.45 7.04
C THR A 60 -1.92 -2.65 7.77
N PRO A 61 -1.14 -3.74 8.00
CA PRO A 61 0.21 -3.97 7.51
C PRO A 61 0.27 -4.27 6.00
N ILE A 62 1.35 -3.86 5.33
CA ILE A 62 1.71 -4.34 3.99
C ILE A 62 2.82 -5.37 4.17
N VAL A 63 2.53 -6.63 3.84
CA VAL A 63 3.47 -7.74 4.00
C VAL A 63 3.84 -8.27 2.62
N ARG A 64 5.11 -8.57 2.40
CA ARG A 64 5.65 -9.04 1.11
C ARG A 64 6.49 -10.31 1.31
N ASN A 65 6.46 -11.20 0.32
CA ASN A 65 7.39 -12.32 0.19
C ASN A 65 7.74 -12.49 -1.31
N GLY A 66 8.93 -12.03 -1.70
CA GLY A 66 9.38 -12.01 -3.09
C GLY A 66 8.40 -11.27 -4.00
N ARG A 67 7.73 -12.02 -4.89
CA ARG A 67 6.72 -11.51 -5.84
C ARG A 67 5.30 -11.47 -5.27
N LYS A 68 5.08 -11.94 -4.05
CA LYS A 68 3.78 -11.96 -3.36
C LYS A 68 3.67 -10.76 -2.42
N ALA A 69 2.47 -10.20 -2.29
CA ALA A 69 2.16 -9.16 -1.31
C ALA A 69 0.74 -9.31 -0.78
N THR A 70 0.51 -8.81 0.43
CA THR A 70 -0.82 -8.68 1.05
C THR A 70 -0.93 -7.36 1.77
N VAL A 71 -2.15 -6.83 1.79
CA VAL A 71 -2.54 -5.66 2.57
C VAL A 71 -3.52 -6.08 3.66
N GLY A 72 -3.27 -5.64 4.89
CA GLY A 72 -4.00 -6.04 6.08
C GLY A 72 -3.44 -7.32 6.71
N TYR A 73 -4.01 -7.69 7.86
CA TYR A 73 -3.65 -8.90 8.58
C TYR A 73 -4.20 -10.15 7.88
N LYS A 74 -3.32 -11.01 7.36
CA LYS A 74 -3.68 -12.22 6.58
C LYS A 74 -2.78 -13.43 6.90
N PRO A 75 -2.73 -13.89 8.16
CA PRO A 75 -1.88 -15.02 8.56
C PRO A 75 -2.18 -16.31 7.78
N ASP A 76 -3.44 -16.53 7.41
CA ASP A 76 -3.84 -17.68 6.60
C ASP A 76 -3.26 -17.68 5.18
N VAL A 77 -2.92 -16.51 4.64
CA VAL A 77 -2.23 -16.43 3.34
C VAL A 77 -0.73 -16.62 3.54
N TRP A 78 -0.18 -16.07 4.62
CA TRP A 78 1.26 -16.11 4.90
C TRP A 78 1.77 -17.50 5.25
N LYS A 79 0.95 -18.35 5.88
CA LYS A 79 1.30 -19.74 6.19
C LYS A 79 1.52 -20.61 4.95
N ASP A 80 0.89 -20.23 3.84
CA ASP A 80 0.98 -20.93 2.55
C ASP A 80 2.09 -20.35 1.65
N TRP A 81 2.89 -19.41 2.18
CA TRP A 81 4.05 -18.89 1.49
C TRP A 81 5.29 -19.69 1.84
N GLU A 82 5.94 -20.26 0.83
CA GLU A 82 7.31 -20.80 0.90
C GLU A 82 8.36 -19.71 1.15
#